data_AF-A0A8T5NSG8-F1
#
_entry.id   AF-A0A8T5NSG8-F1
#
_cell.length_a   1.000
_cell.length_b   1.000
_cell.length_c   1.000
_cell.angle_alpha   90.00
_cell.angle_beta   90.00
_cell.angle_gamma   90.00
#
_symmetry.space_group_name_H-M   'P 1'
#
loop_
_entity.id
_entity.type
_entity.pdbx_description
1 polymer ?
#
loop_
_entity_poly.entity_id
_entity_poly.type
_entity_poly.pdbx_seq_one_letter_code
_entity_poly.pdbx_strand_id
1 'polypeptide(L)'
;MSWNSDIPIKELPRNIRTFFLKEANYLFKDLKNNKLVVILVNAPEPKHCGHKIRVVDCQNPCWYSELYHSIDYFRRDRSLRALERITQLNDGSFRCSPYKYDAIYRQLIFQRLVEGHEAENFEIPPNNKVRKYFNLSKLEDKLEKIEIIPF
;
A
#
# COMPACT_ATOMS: atom_id res chain seq x y z
N MET A 1 -14.72 -15.11 9.49
CA MET A 1 -13.40 -15.24 10.15
C MET A 1 -12.88 -13.84 10.44
N SER A 2 -12.29 -13.56 11.61
CA SER A 2 -11.63 -12.26 11.83
C SER A 2 -10.27 -12.24 11.15
N TRP A 3 -9.90 -11.10 10.56
CA TRP A 3 -8.56 -10.90 10.01
C TRP A 3 -7.51 -10.81 11.13
N ASN A 4 -6.32 -11.35 10.88
CA ASN A 4 -5.15 -11.21 11.73
C ASN A 4 -3.89 -11.09 10.85
N SER A 5 -3.23 -9.93 10.91
CA SER A 5 -2.03 -9.64 10.12
C SER A 5 -0.78 -10.41 10.58
N ASP A 6 -0.83 -11.13 11.70
CA ASP A 6 0.26 -12.00 12.15
C ASP A 6 0.28 -13.34 11.40
N ILE A 7 -0.81 -13.69 10.73
CA ILE A 7 -0.99 -14.94 10.00
C ILE A 7 -0.47 -14.78 8.56
N PRO A 8 0.43 -15.66 8.08
CA PRO A 8 0.92 -15.64 6.71
C PRO A 8 -0.19 -15.79 5.66
N ILE A 9 -0.06 -15.11 4.51
CA ILE A 9 -1.09 -15.18 3.46
C ILE A 9 -1.20 -16.57 2.81
N LYS A 10 -0.16 -17.40 2.93
CA LYS A 10 -0.20 -18.79 2.43
C LYS A 10 -1.26 -19.66 3.12
N GLU A 11 -1.67 -19.29 4.33
CA GLU A 11 -2.74 -19.95 5.10
C GLU A 11 -4.14 -19.53 4.64
N LEU A 12 -4.28 -18.48 3.84
CA LEU A 12 -5.56 -18.08 3.25
C LEU A 12 -5.97 -19.06 2.13
N PRO A 13 -7.30 -19.28 1.94
CA PRO A 13 -7.81 -20.04 0.81
C PRO A 13 -7.31 -19.48 -0.52
N ARG A 14 -7.04 -20.38 -1.48
CA ARG A 14 -6.40 -20.03 -2.77
C ARG A 14 -7.09 -18.85 -3.48
N ASN A 15 -8.42 -18.83 -3.49
CA ASN A 15 -9.22 -17.79 -4.12
C ASN A 15 -9.07 -16.42 -3.44
N ILE A 16 -8.87 -16.37 -2.13
CA ILE A 16 -8.65 -15.12 -1.38
C ILE A 16 -7.19 -14.68 -1.49
N ARG A 17 -6.27 -15.64 -1.37
CA ARG A 17 -4.83 -15.44 -1.49
C ARG A 17 -4.43 -14.78 -2.81
N THR A 18 -5.09 -15.11 -3.92
CA THR A 18 -4.83 -14.47 -5.22
C THR A 18 -5.01 -12.94 -5.19
N PHE A 19 -5.96 -12.42 -4.42
CA PHE A 19 -6.14 -10.96 -4.28
C PHE A 19 -5.00 -10.32 -3.49
N PHE A 20 -4.59 -10.94 -2.39
CA PHE A 20 -3.44 -10.48 -1.61
C PHE A 20 -2.15 -10.48 -2.44
N LEU A 21 -1.92 -11.53 -3.23
CA LEU A 21 -0.75 -11.61 -4.11
C LEU A 21 -0.76 -10.53 -5.20
N LYS A 22 -1.92 -10.27 -5.81
CA LYS A 22 -2.07 -9.23 -6.84
C LYS A 22 -1.74 -7.86 -6.26
N GLU A 23 -2.29 -7.55 -5.08
CA GLU A 23 -2.07 -6.28 -4.39
C GLU A 23 -0.62 -6.14 -3.91
N ALA A 24 -0.03 -7.19 -3.32
CA ALA A 24 1.38 -7.20 -2.92
C ALA A 24 2.32 -6.94 -4.11
N ASN A 25 2.01 -7.54 -5.27
CA ASN A 25 2.80 -7.35 -6.48
C ASN A 25 2.65 -5.93 -7.05
N TYR A 26 1.46 -5.34 -6.97
CA TYR A 26 1.26 -3.93 -7.29
C TYR A 26 2.12 -3.05 -6.39
N LEU A 27 1.98 -3.15 -5.06
CA LEU A 27 2.76 -2.37 -4.10
C LEU A 27 4.28 -2.57 -4.27
N PHE A 28 4.72 -3.80 -4.55
CA PHE A 28 6.12 -4.10 -4.80
C PHE A 28 6.65 -3.35 -6.02
N LYS A 29 5.95 -3.45 -7.16
CA LYS A 29 6.37 -2.79 -8.41
C LYS A 29 6.32 -1.28 -8.28
N ASP A 30 5.25 -0.76 -7.69
CA ASP A 30 5.06 0.67 -7.48
C ASP A 30 6.17 1.22 -6.57
N LEU A 31 6.41 0.59 -5.43
CA LEU A 31 7.55 0.94 -4.58
C LEU A 31 8.88 0.67 -5.26
N LYS A 32 9.04 -0.27 -6.18
CA LYS A 32 10.34 -0.48 -6.84
C LYS A 32 10.64 0.61 -7.86
N ASN A 33 9.62 1.07 -8.58
CA ASN A 33 9.75 2.00 -9.69
C ASN A 33 9.75 3.46 -9.24
N ASN A 34 8.95 3.81 -8.21
CA ASN A 34 8.82 5.16 -7.70
C ASN A 34 9.76 5.39 -6.52
N LYS A 35 10.93 5.94 -6.80
CA LYS A 35 11.97 6.27 -5.80
C LYS A 35 12.19 7.77 -5.77
N LEU A 36 12.47 8.32 -4.59
CA LEU A 36 12.87 9.72 -4.47
C LEU A 36 14.16 9.95 -5.28
N VAL A 37 14.06 10.73 -6.35
CA VAL A 37 15.20 11.18 -7.16
C VAL A 37 15.27 12.70 -7.04
N VAL A 38 16.43 13.20 -6.65
CA VAL A 38 16.70 14.64 -6.56
C VAL A 38 17.82 14.97 -7.54
N ILE A 39 17.54 15.89 -8.46
CA ILE A 39 18.49 16.36 -9.45
C ILE A 39 18.94 17.79 -9.14
N LEU A 40 20.09 18.18 -9.68
CA LEU A 40 20.59 19.55 -9.59
C LEU A 40 20.33 20.26 -10.92
N VAL A 41 19.47 21.28 -10.90
CA VAL A 41 19.19 22.13 -12.06
C VAL A 41 19.71 23.55 -11.80
N ASN A 42 19.96 24.32 -12.85
CA ASN A 42 20.38 25.72 -12.69
C ASN A 42 19.27 26.52 -11.99
N ALA A 43 19.66 27.46 -11.14
CA ALA A 43 18.70 28.37 -10.52
C ALA A 43 17.94 29.18 -11.59
N PRO A 44 16.62 29.35 -11.46
CA PRO A 44 15.79 29.99 -12.49
C PRO A 44 16.05 31.49 -12.61
N GLU A 45 16.52 32.13 -11.54
CA GLU A 45 16.76 33.57 -11.56
C GLU A 45 18.18 33.92 -12.07
N PRO A 46 18.31 34.86 -13.03
CA PRO A 46 19.59 35.22 -13.63
C PRO A 46 20.67 35.71 -12.65
N LYS A 47 20.26 36.37 -11.56
CA LYS A 47 21.17 36.83 -10.49
C LYS A 47 21.86 35.68 -9.75
N HIS A 48 21.38 34.44 -9.94
CA HIS A 48 21.95 33.22 -9.39
C HIS A 48 22.68 32.38 -10.46
N CYS A 49 23.14 33.01 -11.54
CA CYS A 49 23.95 32.33 -12.56
C CYS A 49 25.12 31.55 -11.91
N GLY A 50 25.33 30.31 -12.34
CA GLY A 50 26.31 29.38 -11.76
C GLY A 50 25.86 28.61 -10.52
N HIS A 51 24.74 28.99 -9.87
CA HIS A 51 24.18 28.24 -8.75
C HIS A 51 23.23 27.15 -9.23
N LYS A 52 23.26 26.00 -8.53
CA LYS A 52 22.32 24.90 -8.76
C LYS A 52 21.36 24.73 -7.59
N ILE A 53 20.10 24.47 -7.90
CA ILE A 53 19.06 24.13 -6.93
C ILE A 53 18.71 22.65 -7.04
N ARG A 54 18.28 22.08 -5.91
CA ARG A 54 17.78 20.70 -5.84
C ARG A 54 16.31 20.69 -6.25
N VAL A 55 15.98 19.88 -7.24
CA VAL A 55 14.60 19.65 -7.68
C VAL A 55 14.30 18.17 -7.55
N VAL A 56 13.07 17.86 -7.10
CA VAL A 56 12.58 16.49 -7.00
C VAL A 56 12.11 16.05 -8.39
N ASP A 57 12.79 15.07 -8.96
CA ASP A 57 12.51 14.49 -10.27
C ASP A 57 11.50 13.33 -10.18
N CYS A 58 11.60 12.53 -9.13
CA CYS A 58 10.69 11.42 -8.84
C CYS A 58 10.45 11.34 -7.33
N GLN A 59 9.27 10.87 -6.92
CA GLN A 59 8.85 10.77 -5.51
C GLN A 59 8.54 9.33 -5.12
N ASN A 60 8.51 9.04 -3.82
CA ASN A 60 7.95 7.78 -3.35
C ASN A 60 6.43 7.80 -3.53
N PRO A 61 5.77 6.62 -3.68
CA PRO A 61 4.31 6.55 -3.68
C PRO A 61 3.70 7.18 -2.43
N CYS A 62 2.51 7.78 -2.55
CA CYS A 62 1.81 8.41 -1.42
C CYS A 62 1.60 7.43 -0.26
N TRP A 63 1.07 6.24 -0.54
CA TRP A 63 0.84 5.20 0.48
C TRP A 63 2.13 4.81 1.23
N TYR A 64 3.28 4.85 0.56
CA TYR A 64 4.56 4.54 1.21
C TYR A 64 5.01 5.70 2.09
N SER A 65 4.82 6.92 1.62
CA SER A 65 5.15 8.13 2.38
C SER A 65 4.31 8.22 3.66
N GLU A 66 3.02 7.91 3.59
CA GLU A 66 2.12 7.80 4.75
C GLU A 66 2.61 6.73 5.74
N LEU A 67 2.92 5.53 5.27
CA LEU A 67 3.48 4.48 6.12
C LEU A 67 4.79 4.92 6.77
N TYR A 68 5.68 5.55 6.01
CA TYR A 68 6.97 6.04 6.49
C TYR A 68 6.82 7.07 7.62
N HIS A 69 5.83 7.97 7.51
CA HIS A 69 5.55 8.96 8.54
C HIS A 69 4.81 8.39 9.76
N SER A 70 4.02 7.33 9.58
CA SER A 70 3.24 6.72 10.67
C SER A 70 4.02 5.75 11.55
N ILE A 71 5.21 5.28 11.13
CA ILE A 71 5.97 4.24 11.83
C ILE A 71 7.42 4.69 12.03
N ASP A 72 7.86 4.72 13.28
CA ASP A 72 9.25 5.03 13.60
C ASP A 72 10.24 4.03 12.99
N TYR A 73 11.35 4.57 12.49
CA TYR A 73 12.44 3.81 11.86
C TYR A 73 11.97 2.91 10.70
N PHE A 74 10.95 3.35 9.95
CA PHE A 74 10.47 2.62 8.78
C PHE A 74 11.50 2.69 7.64
N ARG A 75 11.79 1.53 7.05
CA ARG A 75 12.88 1.33 6.09
C ARG A 75 12.38 0.78 4.78
N ARG A 76 12.79 1.44 3.70
CA ARG A 76 12.39 1.12 2.33
C ARG A 76 12.91 -0.23 1.84
N ASP A 77 14.16 -0.55 2.17
CA ASP A 77 14.79 -1.82 1.80
C ASP A 77 14.10 -3.01 2.48
N ARG A 78 13.73 -2.85 3.75
CA ARG A 78 12.95 -3.86 4.48
C ARG A 78 11.54 -4.02 3.91
N SER A 79 10.95 -2.92 3.47
CA SER A 79 9.65 -2.88 2.81
C SER A 79 9.62 -3.65 1.50
N LEU A 80 10.60 -3.40 0.62
CA LEU A 80 10.75 -4.15 -0.63
C LEU A 80 10.93 -5.65 -0.37
N ARG A 81 11.78 -6.04 0.60
CA ARG A 81 11.99 -7.44 0.95
C ARG A 81 10.73 -8.12 1.51
N ALA A 82 9.94 -7.40 2.31
CA ALA A 82 8.70 -7.93 2.86
C ALA A 82 7.64 -8.15 1.77
N LEU A 83 7.44 -7.15 0.92
CA LEU A 83 6.53 -7.26 -0.23
C LEU A 83 6.97 -8.40 -1.16
N GLU A 84 8.26 -8.51 -1.47
CA GLU A 84 8.82 -9.61 -2.27
C GLU A 84 8.50 -10.99 -1.65
N ARG A 85 8.75 -11.17 -0.34
CA ARG A 85 8.38 -12.41 0.36
C ARG A 85 6.89 -12.73 0.25
N ILE A 86 6.02 -11.74 0.47
CA ILE A 86 4.57 -11.92 0.35
C ILE A 86 4.21 -12.35 -1.08
N THR A 87 4.77 -11.71 -2.11
CA THR A 87 4.51 -12.07 -3.51
C THR A 87 4.95 -13.48 -3.86
N GLN A 88 5.97 -14.00 -3.19
CA GLN A 88 6.52 -15.34 -3.38
C GLN A 88 5.93 -16.39 -2.43
N LEU A 89 4.95 -16.04 -1.58
CA LEU A 89 4.39 -16.90 -0.53
C LEU A 89 5.43 -17.39 0.51
N ASN A 90 6.50 -16.62 0.67
CA ASN A 90 7.59 -16.85 1.61
C ASN A 90 7.45 -15.98 2.88
N ASP A 91 6.28 -15.40 3.12
CA ASP A 91 6.01 -14.56 4.29
C ASP A 91 5.90 -15.41 5.57
N GLY A 92 6.41 -14.84 6.66
CA GLY A 92 6.46 -15.47 7.97
C GLY A 92 5.40 -14.94 8.93
N SER A 93 5.12 -15.71 9.98
CA SER A 93 4.27 -15.23 11.07
C SER A 93 5.02 -14.17 11.89
N PHE A 94 4.29 -13.18 12.42
CA PHE A 94 4.91 -12.05 13.15
C PHE A 94 5.55 -12.43 14.50
N ARG A 95 5.45 -13.70 14.92
CA ARG A 95 5.98 -14.18 16.21
C ARG A 95 7.49 -13.93 16.40
N CYS A 96 8.22 -13.59 15.34
CA CYS A 96 9.65 -13.26 15.39
C CYS A 96 9.99 -11.94 14.65
N SER A 97 11.03 -11.26 15.15
CA SER A 97 11.48 -9.91 14.78
C SER A 97 11.90 -9.62 13.31
N PRO A 98 12.09 -10.56 12.34
CA PRO A 98 12.23 -10.12 10.94
C PRO A 98 10.88 -9.85 10.25
N TYR A 99 9.76 -10.34 10.78
CA TYR A 99 8.46 -10.35 10.08
C TYR A 99 7.54 -9.19 10.43
N LYS A 100 8.03 -8.16 11.16
CA LYS A 100 7.28 -6.93 11.43
C LYS A 100 6.75 -6.29 10.15
N TYR A 101 7.60 -6.19 9.14
CA TYR A 101 7.23 -5.60 7.87
C TYR A 101 6.18 -6.45 7.14
N ASP A 102 6.27 -7.78 7.21
CA ASP A 102 5.29 -8.67 6.60
C ASP A 102 3.89 -8.43 7.19
N ALA A 103 3.79 -8.30 8.52
CA ALA A 103 2.53 -7.99 9.19
C ALA A 103 1.98 -6.61 8.80
N ILE A 104 2.82 -5.58 8.76
CA ILE A 104 2.44 -4.23 8.33
C ILE A 104 1.88 -4.26 6.89
N TYR A 105 2.58 -4.94 5.98
CA TYR A 105 2.15 -5.02 4.59
C TYR A 105 0.91 -5.89 4.40
N ARG A 106 0.76 -6.98 5.15
CA ARG A 106 -0.48 -7.76 5.19
C ARG A 106 -1.65 -6.92 5.65
N GLN A 107 -1.46 -6.09 6.69
CA GLN A 107 -2.49 -5.17 7.16
C GLN A 107 -2.85 -4.11 6.11
N LEU A 108 -1.86 -3.49 5.49
CA LEU A 108 -2.08 -2.50 4.41
C LEU A 108 -2.86 -3.14 3.24
N ILE A 109 -2.44 -4.32 2.78
CA ILE A 109 -3.10 -5.05 1.69
C ILE A 109 -4.55 -5.36 2.07
N PHE A 110 -4.78 -5.84 3.30
CA PHE A 110 -6.12 -6.12 3.78
C PHE A 110 -7.01 -4.87 3.76
N GLN A 111 -6.53 -3.74 4.30
CA GLN A 111 -7.25 -2.46 4.29
C GLN A 111 -7.59 -2.04 2.85
N ARG A 112 -6.61 -2.03 1.96
CA ARG A 112 -6.80 -1.66 0.54
C ARG A 112 -7.81 -2.55 -0.19
N LEU A 113 -7.84 -3.85 0.13
CA LEU A 113 -8.80 -4.80 -0.45
C LEU A 113 -10.20 -4.68 0.17
N VAL A 114 -10.31 -4.27 1.42
CA VAL A 114 -11.59 -4.20 2.14
C VAL A 114 -12.24 -2.83 2.02
N GLU A 115 -11.46 -1.76 2.06
CA GLU A 115 -11.95 -0.37 2.11
C GLU A 115 -11.90 0.29 0.74
N GLY A 116 -11.10 -0.25 -0.19
CA GLY A 116 -10.73 0.44 -1.41
C GLY A 116 -9.56 1.38 -1.16
N HIS A 117 -9.08 2.04 -2.21
CA HIS A 117 -8.00 3.03 -2.13
C HIS A 117 -7.86 3.81 -3.43
N GLU A 118 -7.16 4.93 -3.38
CA GLU A 118 -6.74 5.65 -4.57
C GLU A 118 -5.38 5.14 -5.09
N ALA A 119 -5.27 4.98 -6.40
CA ALA A 119 -4.05 4.64 -7.11
C ALA A 119 -4.02 5.37 -8.45
N GLU A 120 -2.96 6.15 -8.72
CA GLU A 120 -2.78 6.86 -10.00
C GLU A 120 -3.97 7.77 -10.40
N ASN A 121 -4.61 8.42 -9.41
CA ASN A 121 -5.84 9.21 -9.57
C ASN A 121 -7.10 8.40 -9.92
N PHE A 122 -7.06 7.07 -9.76
CA PHE A 122 -8.23 6.20 -9.88
C PHE A 122 -8.63 5.66 -8.52
N GLU A 123 -9.93 5.69 -8.25
CA GLU A 123 -10.50 5.02 -7.08
C GLU A 123 -10.67 3.53 -7.38
N ILE A 124 -9.95 2.68 -6.65
CA ILE A 124 -10.07 1.23 -6.70
C ILE A 124 -11.08 0.81 -5.63
N PRO A 125 -12.24 0.26 -6.03
CA PRO A 125 -13.28 -0.08 -5.08
C PRO A 125 -12.89 -1.30 -4.23
N PRO A 126 -13.52 -1.43 -3.05
CA PRO A 126 -13.45 -2.63 -2.24
C PRO A 126 -13.69 -3.94 -2.98
N ASN A 127 -12.95 -4.98 -2.60
CA ASN A 127 -13.15 -6.32 -3.09
C ASN A 127 -14.21 -7.08 -2.27
N ASN A 128 -15.43 -7.14 -2.79
CA ASN A 128 -16.56 -7.81 -2.13
C ASN A 128 -16.33 -9.31 -1.84
N LYS A 129 -15.46 -10.01 -2.59
CA LYS A 129 -15.13 -11.43 -2.30
C LYS A 129 -14.25 -11.54 -1.05
N VAL A 130 -13.29 -10.63 -0.88
CA VAL A 130 -12.44 -10.55 0.32
C VAL A 130 -13.28 -10.13 1.52
N ARG A 131 -14.11 -9.08 1.38
CA ARG A 131 -15.04 -8.63 2.43
C ARG A 131 -15.94 -9.77 2.91
N LYS A 132 -16.61 -10.48 1.99
CA LYS A 132 -17.48 -11.62 2.30
C LYS A 132 -16.74 -12.71 3.08
N TYR A 133 -15.52 -13.05 2.68
CA TYR A 133 -14.72 -14.08 3.37
C TYR A 133 -14.42 -13.72 4.83
N PHE A 134 -14.14 -12.44 5.10
CA PHE A 134 -13.91 -11.93 6.45
C PHE A 134 -15.19 -11.51 7.20
N ASN A 135 -16.36 -11.93 6.72
CA ASN A 135 -17.66 -11.60 7.30
C ASN A 135 -17.92 -10.08 7.44
N LEU A 136 -17.40 -9.28 6.50
CA LEU A 136 -17.64 -7.84 6.43
C LEU A 136 -18.85 -7.56 5.53
N SER A 137 -19.69 -6.59 5.91
CA SER A 137 -20.85 -6.15 5.13
C SER A 137 -20.46 -5.73 3.71
N LYS A 138 -21.33 -5.86 2.73
CA LYS A 138 -21.08 -5.29 1.41
C LYS A 138 -21.12 -3.76 1.49
N LEU A 139 -20.31 -3.08 0.69
CA LEU A 139 -20.33 -1.61 0.62
C LEU A 139 -21.48 -1.08 -0.24
N GLU A 140 -22.06 -1.93 -1.11
CA GLU A 140 -23.29 -1.63 -1.87
C GLU A 140 -24.45 -1.19 -0.95
N ASP A 141 -24.54 -1.74 0.27
CA ASP A 141 -25.61 -1.45 1.25
C ASP A 141 -25.56 -0.02 1.84
N LYS A 142 -24.50 0.77 1.58
CA LYS A 142 -24.36 2.14 2.09
C LYS A 142 -24.81 3.23 1.12
N LEU A 143 -24.81 2.96 -0.19
CA LEU A 143 -25.21 3.95 -1.20
C LEU A 143 -26.73 4.08 -1.33
N GLU A 144 -27.50 3.05 -0.94
CA GLU A 144 -28.98 3.11 -0.92
C GLU A 144 -29.57 3.92 0.25
N LYS A 145 -28.74 4.40 1.18
CA LYS A 145 -29.18 5.20 2.35
C LYS A 145 -28.78 6.67 2.30
N ILE A 146 -28.43 7.18 1.13
CA ILE A 146 -28.42 8.64 0.92
C ILE A 146 -29.87 9.00 0.59
N GLU A 147 -30.69 9.16 1.64
CA GLU A 147 -32.01 9.78 1.51
C GLU A 147 -31.81 11.14 0.85
N ILE A 148 -32.35 11.27 -0.36
CA ILE A 148 -32.44 12.55 -1.08
C ILE A 148 -33.26 13.45 -0.16
N ILE A 149 -32.61 14.42 0.50
CA ILE A 149 -33.31 15.49 1.19
C ILE A 149 -33.90 16.37 0.09
N PRO A 150 -35.23 16.39 -0.12
CA PRO A 150 -35.82 17.32 -1.07
C PRO A 150 -35.59 18.75 -0.54
N PHE A 151 -35.02 19.59 -1.40
CA PHE A 151 -34.94 21.04 -1.18
C PHE A 151 -36.33 21.67 -1.22
#